data_AF-A4RV58-F1
#
_entry.id   AF-A4RV58-F1
#
_cell.length_a   1.000
_cell.length_b   1.000
_cell.length_c   1.000
_cell.angle_alpha   90.00
_cell.angle_beta   90.00
_cell.angle_gamma   90.00
#
_symmetry.space_group_name_H-M   'P 1'
#
loop_
_entity.id
_entity.type
_entity.pdbx_description
1 polymer ?
#
loop_
_entity_poly.entity_id
_entity_poly.type
_entity_poly.pdbx_seq_one_letter_code
_entity_poly.pdbx_strand_id
1 'polypeptide(L)'
;MRVDARECASLCIASYFAVVLLVSARSRRAFLGKFGRRHRISGSLHLGVLTLYCAHVVAHRKTNLDAATMDAMLFVSGLVLTLTAHWDFAKAHEHAERRQLGVRSGVLHAKTAVTGAEMLEHAFYHVVNGFQIAYVHCVAQPWFVRSSAETRATACLLATSAWTARSRFPINSFSNNYRDGMRDFESCMYRVKKWQYVLYKTVLLHGLNVSLAMRPVDLISLFEWRAFWFLLNAAYVLEFFLQTLVKRKYLRQRTMLVLNQALMLISTSAVVPVLRTAVEPHAAAMMFVLNFLNRKREMENVVVGLVAAAIWADSRK
;
A
#
# COMPACT_ATOMS: atom_id res chain seq x y z
N MET A 1 -5.88 -23.37 -17.48
CA MET A 1 -7.06 -22.54 -17.13
C MET A 1 -6.65 -21.08 -17.09
N ARG A 2 -7.11 -20.25 -18.05
CA ARG A 2 -6.99 -18.80 -17.93
C ARG A 2 -8.17 -18.35 -17.07
N VAL A 3 -7.94 -18.12 -15.78
CA VAL A 3 -8.90 -17.39 -14.95
C VAL A 3 -8.99 -15.97 -15.54
N ASP A 4 -10.20 -15.49 -15.79
CA ASP A 4 -10.39 -14.12 -16.26
C ASP A 4 -9.83 -13.15 -15.20
N ALA A 5 -9.05 -12.17 -15.64
CA ALA A 5 -8.42 -11.18 -14.76
C ALA A 5 -9.46 -10.45 -13.89
N ARG A 6 -10.64 -10.21 -14.47
CA ARG A 6 -11.78 -9.59 -13.80
C ARG A 6 -12.43 -10.49 -12.75
N GLU A 7 -12.58 -11.79 -13.03
CA GLU A 7 -13.06 -12.76 -12.06
C GLU A 7 -12.11 -12.86 -10.86
N CYS A 8 -10.80 -12.95 -11.13
CA CYS A 8 -9.77 -12.98 -10.09
C CYS A 8 -9.84 -11.75 -9.18
N ALA A 9 -9.90 -10.55 -9.77
CA ALA A 9 -10.03 -9.30 -9.02
C ALA A 9 -11.33 -9.22 -8.21
N SER A 10 -12.46 -9.70 -8.75
CA SER A 10 -13.74 -9.73 -8.05
C SER A 10 -13.71 -10.67 -6.84
N LEU A 11 -13.12 -11.86 -7.00
CA LEU A 11 -12.92 -12.83 -5.92
C LEU A 11 -12.02 -12.26 -4.82
N CYS A 12 -10.99 -11.49 -5.19
CA CYS A 12 -10.11 -10.82 -4.24
C CYS A 12 -10.88 -9.81 -3.38
N ILE A 13 -11.73 -8.98 -3.98
CA ILE A 13 -12.57 -8.02 -3.26
C ILE A 13 -13.56 -8.73 -2.33
N ALA A 14 -14.28 -9.74 -2.83
CA ALA A 14 -15.23 -10.50 -2.02
C ALA A 14 -14.54 -11.15 -0.81
N SER A 15 -13.37 -11.75 -1.03
CA SER A 15 -12.57 -12.38 0.02
C SER A 15 -12.11 -11.37 1.08
N TYR A 16 -11.73 -10.16 0.67
CA TYR A 16 -11.37 -9.07 1.60
C TYR A 16 -12.55 -8.69 2.50
N PHE A 17 -13.74 -8.45 1.94
CA PHE A 17 -14.91 -8.11 2.75
C PHE A 17 -15.35 -9.26 3.65
N ALA A 18 -15.23 -10.51 3.20
CA ALA A 18 -15.48 -11.67 4.06
C ALA A 18 -14.56 -11.67 5.29
N VAL A 19 -13.27 -11.36 5.11
CA VAL A 19 -12.31 -11.19 6.21
C VAL A 19 -12.72 -10.06 7.15
N VAL A 20 -13.07 -8.88 6.62
CA VAL A 20 -13.51 -7.73 7.42
C VAL A 20 -14.76 -8.06 8.24
N LEU A 21 -15.75 -8.73 7.64
CA LEU A 21 -16.98 -9.13 8.31
C LEU A 21 -16.71 -10.14 9.43
N LEU A 22 -15.88 -11.16 9.17
CA LEU A 22 -15.51 -12.16 10.16
C LEU A 22 -14.79 -11.54 11.36
N VAL A 23 -13.89 -10.59 11.12
CA VAL A 23 -13.17 -9.86 12.18
C VAL A 23 -14.11 -8.96 12.97
N SER A 24 -14.97 -8.21 12.27
CA SER A 24 -15.92 -7.28 12.88
C SER A 24 -16.95 -8.00 13.75
N ALA A 25 -17.47 -9.13 13.27
CA ALA A 25 -18.42 -9.96 14.02
C ALA A 25 -17.83 -10.49 15.33
N ARG A 26 -16.55 -10.88 15.33
CA ARG A 26 -15.86 -11.39 16.53
C ARG A 26 -15.37 -10.31 17.48
N SER A 27 -15.31 -9.05 17.03
CA SER A 27 -14.64 -7.97 17.74
C SER A 27 -15.55 -6.79 18.07
N ARG A 28 -16.86 -7.01 18.26
CA ARG A 28 -17.85 -5.94 18.53
C ARG A 28 -17.42 -4.98 19.66
N ARG A 29 -16.78 -5.50 20.71
CA ARG A 29 -16.26 -4.70 21.85
C ARG A 29 -15.17 -3.71 21.46
N ALA A 30 -14.44 -3.94 20.36
CA ALA A 30 -13.40 -3.04 19.88
C ALA A 30 -13.98 -1.70 19.39
N PHE A 31 -15.24 -1.68 18.97
CA PHE A 31 -15.91 -0.50 18.42
C PHE A 31 -16.61 0.37 19.48
N LEU A 32 -16.77 -0.12 20.72
CA LEU A 32 -17.59 0.51 21.76
C LEU A 32 -16.80 1.16 22.92
N GLY A 33 -15.46 1.18 22.84
CA GLY A 33 -14.61 1.75 23.90
C GLY A 33 -14.70 3.27 24.03
N LYS A 34 -14.18 3.83 25.14
CA LYS A 34 -14.02 5.30 25.35
C LYS A 34 -12.64 5.82 24.89
N PHE A 35 -11.56 5.13 25.23
CA PHE A 35 -10.19 5.48 24.80
C PHE A 35 -9.98 5.27 23.30
N GLY A 36 -9.35 6.19 22.55
CA GLY A 36 -9.17 6.05 21.09
C GLY A 36 -10.41 6.40 20.26
N ARG A 37 -11.23 7.35 20.73
CA ARG A 37 -12.52 7.70 20.11
C ARG A 37 -12.35 8.32 18.73
N ARG A 38 -11.33 9.16 18.53
CA ARG A 38 -11.10 9.83 17.24
C ARG A 38 -10.73 8.80 16.19
N HIS A 39 -9.79 7.93 16.51
CA HIS A 39 -9.39 6.82 15.63
C HIS A 39 -10.57 5.91 15.26
N ARG A 40 -11.45 5.56 16.21
CA ARG A 40 -12.65 4.76 15.91
C ARG A 40 -13.61 5.45 14.95
N ILE A 41 -13.90 6.73 15.16
CA ILE A 41 -14.79 7.51 14.28
C ILE A 41 -14.19 7.54 12.87
N SER A 42 -12.90 7.88 12.76
CA SER A 42 -12.17 7.83 11.48
C SER A 42 -12.19 6.45 10.85
N GLY A 43 -12.13 5.38 11.65
CA GLY A 43 -12.17 4.00 11.17
C GLY A 43 -13.53 3.64 10.58
N SER A 44 -14.62 4.03 11.25
CA SER A 44 -15.98 3.86 10.73
C SER A 44 -16.20 4.65 9.44
N LEU A 45 -15.71 5.89 9.37
CA LEU A 45 -15.77 6.71 8.16
C LEU A 45 -14.99 6.07 7.00
N HIS A 46 -13.76 5.61 7.27
CA HIS A 46 -12.94 4.92 6.27
C HIS A 46 -13.60 3.62 5.78
N LEU A 47 -14.21 2.83 6.68
CA LEU A 47 -14.97 1.64 6.29
C LEU A 47 -16.17 1.99 5.39
N GLY A 48 -16.83 3.12 5.65
CA GLY A 48 -17.85 3.67 4.77
C GLY A 48 -17.30 3.99 3.37
N VAL A 49 -16.15 4.66 3.30
CA VAL A 49 -15.45 4.93 2.03
C VAL A 49 -15.09 3.64 1.30
N LEU A 50 -14.54 2.63 2.00
CA LEU A 50 -14.23 1.33 1.40
C LEU A 50 -15.48 0.63 0.84
N THR A 51 -16.60 0.73 1.54
CA THR A 51 -17.88 0.15 1.09
C THR A 51 -18.41 0.87 -0.15
N LEU A 52 -18.35 2.20 -0.17
CA LEU A 52 -18.71 3.01 -1.35
C LEU A 52 -17.80 2.69 -2.54
N TYR A 53 -16.49 2.56 -2.31
CA TYR A 53 -15.51 2.21 -3.34
C TYR A 53 -15.80 0.83 -3.94
N CYS A 54 -16.08 -0.15 -3.09
CA CYS A 54 -16.50 -1.47 -3.55
C CYS A 54 -17.78 -1.42 -4.38
N ALA A 55 -18.80 -0.65 -3.95
CA ALA A 55 -20.03 -0.50 -4.71
C ALA A 55 -19.81 0.17 -6.08
N HIS A 56 -18.91 1.16 -6.14
CA HIS A 56 -18.53 1.81 -7.40
C HIS A 56 -17.80 0.84 -8.35
N VAL A 57 -16.81 0.11 -7.85
CA VAL A 57 -15.95 -0.78 -8.67
C VAL A 57 -16.66 -2.08 -9.05
N VAL A 58 -17.24 -2.79 -8.08
CA VAL A 58 -17.80 -4.14 -8.28
C VAL A 58 -19.21 -4.10 -8.84
N ALA A 59 -20.06 -3.19 -8.35
CA ALA A 59 -21.47 -3.19 -8.72
C ALA A 59 -21.77 -2.36 -9.98
N HIS A 60 -20.75 -1.75 -10.62
CA HIS A 60 -20.89 -0.82 -11.76
C HIS A 60 -22.05 0.17 -11.57
N ARG A 61 -22.32 0.54 -10.31
CA ARG A 61 -23.40 1.45 -10.01
C ARG A 61 -22.98 2.80 -10.52
N LYS A 62 -23.84 3.43 -11.33
CA LYS A 62 -23.75 4.87 -11.62
C LYS A 62 -23.84 5.62 -10.30
N THR A 63 -22.71 5.82 -9.65
CA THR A 63 -22.56 6.79 -8.58
C THR A 63 -22.34 8.15 -9.23
N ASN A 64 -22.82 9.22 -8.62
CA ASN A 64 -22.51 10.59 -9.08
C ASN A 64 -21.03 10.98 -8.82
N LEU A 65 -20.26 10.09 -8.20
CA LEU A 65 -18.85 10.31 -7.88
C LEU A 65 -17.97 9.75 -8.99
N ASP A 66 -17.04 10.57 -9.47
CA ASP A 66 -16.00 10.16 -10.40
C ASP A 66 -14.87 9.38 -9.70
N ALA A 67 -14.03 8.72 -10.50
CA ALA A 67 -12.93 7.90 -10.00
C ALA A 67 -11.93 8.70 -9.16
N ALA A 68 -11.67 9.95 -9.52
CA ALA A 68 -10.74 10.85 -8.83
C ALA A 68 -11.23 11.21 -7.44
N THR A 69 -12.51 11.53 -7.30
CA THR A 69 -13.16 11.82 -6.02
C THR A 69 -13.12 10.59 -5.12
N MET A 70 -13.39 9.40 -5.66
CA MET A 70 -13.30 8.16 -4.90
C MET A 70 -11.89 7.87 -4.37
N ASP A 71 -10.87 8.10 -5.19
CA ASP A 71 -9.47 7.92 -4.78
C ASP A 71 -9.02 8.99 -3.78
N ALA A 72 -9.47 10.24 -3.93
CA ALA A 72 -9.22 11.31 -2.98
C ALA A 72 -9.85 10.99 -1.62
N MET A 73 -11.09 10.53 -1.60
CA MET A 73 -11.77 10.06 -0.37
C MET A 73 -11.01 8.91 0.28
N LEU A 74 -10.54 7.93 -0.51
CA LEU A 74 -9.77 6.79 -0.02
C LEU A 74 -8.44 7.24 0.61
N PHE A 75 -7.70 8.14 -0.06
CA PHE A 75 -6.46 8.73 0.42
C PHE A 75 -6.68 9.51 1.72
N VAL A 76 -7.61 10.46 1.73
CA VAL A 76 -7.86 11.34 2.89
C VAL A 76 -8.32 10.52 4.09
N SER A 77 -9.29 9.62 3.91
CA SER A 77 -9.80 8.80 5.01
C SER A 77 -8.74 7.85 5.58
N GLY A 78 -7.90 7.23 4.74
CA GLY A 78 -6.80 6.39 5.19
C GLY A 78 -5.70 7.16 5.94
N LEU A 79 -5.34 8.34 5.43
CA LEU A 79 -4.37 9.22 6.10
C LEU A 79 -4.88 9.71 7.45
N VAL A 80 -6.12 10.22 7.50
CA VAL A 80 -6.76 10.68 8.75
C VAL A 80 -6.86 9.54 9.76
N LEU A 81 -7.24 8.34 9.32
CA LEU A 81 -7.31 7.17 10.18
C LEU A 81 -5.96 6.82 10.81
N THR A 82 -4.89 6.91 10.03
CA THR A 82 -3.53 6.64 10.50
C THR A 82 -3.01 7.73 11.44
N LEU A 83 -3.24 9.00 11.13
CA LEU A 83 -2.84 10.13 11.98
C LEU A 83 -3.61 10.15 13.31
N THR A 84 -4.91 9.87 13.28
CA THR A 84 -5.70 9.75 14.51
C THR A 84 -5.28 8.55 15.35
N ALA A 85 -4.80 7.45 14.73
CA ALA A 85 -4.17 6.36 15.47
C ALA A 85 -2.93 6.85 16.23
N HIS A 86 -2.05 7.60 15.55
CA HIS A 86 -0.86 8.17 16.18
C HIS A 86 -1.24 9.07 17.37
N TRP A 87 -2.15 10.03 17.18
CA TRP A 87 -2.55 10.94 18.25
C TRP A 87 -3.20 10.25 19.45
N ASP A 88 -4.04 9.23 19.20
CA ASP A 88 -4.76 8.55 20.28
C ASP A 88 -3.88 7.51 21.00
N PHE A 89 -2.89 6.90 20.34
CA PHE A 89 -2.16 5.75 20.86
C PHE A 89 -0.65 5.96 21.11
N ALA A 90 0.02 6.91 20.45
CA ALA A 90 1.48 7.04 20.53
C ALA A 90 1.97 7.20 21.97
N LYS A 91 1.35 8.11 22.76
CA LYS A 91 1.70 8.33 24.17
C LYS A 91 1.51 7.07 25.03
N ALA A 92 0.46 6.30 24.77
CA ALA A 92 0.21 5.06 25.50
C ALA A 92 1.21 3.94 25.12
N HIS A 93 1.83 4.05 23.93
CA HIS A 93 2.78 3.07 23.41
C HIS A 93 4.25 3.49 23.62
N GLU A 94 4.52 4.66 24.21
CA GLU A 94 5.86 5.17 24.46
C GLU A 94 6.71 4.20 25.32
N HIS A 95 6.10 3.54 26.31
CA HIS A 95 6.79 2.51 27.11
C HIS A 95 7.13 1.26 26.30
N ALA A 96 6.33 0.90 25.29
CA ALA A 96 6.62 -0.21 24.38
C ALA A 96 7.73 0.15 23.39
N GLU A 97 7.83 1.43 23.02
CA GLU A 97 8.87 1.98 22.15
C GLU A 97 10.23 2.00 22.86
N ARG A 98 10.29 2.41 24.14
CA ARG A 98 11.53 2.38 24.94
C ARG A 98 12.07 0.96 25.20
N ARG A 99 11.20 -0.05 25.24
CA ARG A 99 11.60 -1.46 25.46
C ARG A 99 12.01 -2.19 24.18
N GLN A 100 11.63 -1.67 23.01
CA GLN A 100 12.04 -2.24 21.73
C GLN A 100 13.42 -1.66 21.35
N LEU A 101 14.48 -2.31 21.82
CA LEU A 101 15.84 -2.04 21.38
C LEU A 101 15.96 -2.31 19.88
N GLY A 102 16.02 -1.23 19.09
CA GLY A 102 16.13 -1.26 17.64
C GLY A 102 14.79 -1.04 16.93
N VAL A 103 14.75 0.01 16.12
CA VAL A 103 13.63 0.46 15.27
C VAL A 103 13.18 -0.68 14.32
N ARG A 104 12.12 -1.41 14.67
CA ARG A 104 11.58 -2.61 13.98
C ARG A 104 10.28 -2.26 13.25
N SER A 105 10.07 -2.79 12.04
CA SER A 105 8.89 -2.47 11.20
C SER A 105 7.90 -3.63 11.09
N GLY A 106 6.62 -3.32 11.09
CA GLY A 106 5.56 -4.25 10.69
C GLY A 106 5.29 -5.30 11.75
N VAL A 107 5.24 -4.87 13.01
CA VAL A 107 5.01 -5.70 14.19
C VAL A 107 3.99 -6.80 13.90
N LEU A 108 4.46 -8.04 13.90
CA LEU A 108 3.66 -9.25 13.87
C LEU A 108 3.53 -9.88 15.25
N HIS A 109 4.52 -9.74 16.13
CA HIS A 109 4.66 -10.54 17.36
C HIS A 109 3.69 -10.14 18.48
N ALA A 110 3.07 -11.13 19.13
CA ALA A 110 2.02 -10.93 20.15
C ALA A 110 2.42 -10.02 21.33
N LYS A 111 3.72 -9.97 21.68
CA LYS A 111 4.25 -9.14 22.78
C LYS A 111 4.71 -7.74 22.35
N THR A 112 4.85 -7.49 21.06
CA THR A 112 5.33 -6.22 20.49
C THR A 112 4.14 -5.34 20.07
N ALA A 113 4.11 -4.06 20.42
CA ALA A 113 3.02 -3.16 20.04
C ALA A 113 3.46 -2.24 18.91
N VAL A 114 2.52 -1.87 18.03
CA VAL A 114 2.75 -0.88 16.97
C VAL A 114 3.15 0.43 17.61
N THR A 115 4.33 0.95 17.28
CA THR A 115 4.88 2.17 17.88
C THR A 115 4.27 3.44 17.27
N GLY A 116 4.41 4.57 17.96
CA GLY A 116 4.04 5.87 17.39
C GLY A 116 4.83 6.18 16.12
N ALA A 117 6.10 5.79 16.07
CA ALA A 117 6.96 5.89 14.91
C ALA A 117 6.46 5.08 13.69
N GLU A 118 6.01 3.83 13.90
CA GLU A 118 5.42 3.01 12.83
C GLU A 118 4.12 3.64 12.29
N MET A 119 3.29 4.23 13.14
CA MET A 119 2.07 4.92 12.70
C MET A 119 2.42 6.12 11.79
N LEU A 120 3.44 6.91 12.16
CA LEU A 120 3.90 8.02 11.32
C LEU A 120 4.55 7.56 10.02
N GLU A 121 5.29 6.44 10.04
CA GLU A 121 5.81 5.84 8.81
C GLU A 121 4.68 5.43 7.85
N HIS A 122 3.58 4.87 8.36
CA HIS A 122 2.44 4.53 7.52
C HIS A 122 1.68 5.76 7.01
N ALA A 123 1.63 6.84 7.78
CA ALA A 123 1.09 8.11 7.29
C ALA A 123 1.91 8.62 6.09
N PHE A 124 3.23 8.48 6.11
CA PHE A 124 4.07 8.77 4.96
C PHE A 124 3.73 7.90 3.74
N TYR A 125 3.51 6.59 3.93
CA TYR A 125 3.12 5.72 2.80
C TYR A 125 1.74 6.10 2.22
N HIS A 126 0.80 6.59 3.03
CA HIS A 126 -0.43 7.17 2.49
C HIS A 126 -0.15 8.40 1.61
N VAL A 127 0.78 9.28 1.99
CA VAL A 127 1.21 10.41 1.15
C VAL A 127 1.81 9.93 -0.17
N VAL A 128 2.69 8.92 -0.13
CA VAL A 128 3.24 8.30 -1.35
C VAL A 128 2.11 7.74 -2.23
N ASN A 129 1.12 7.06 -1.66
CA ASN A 129 -0.04 6.57 -2.39
C ASN A 129 -0.86 7.71 -3.03
N GLY A 130 -1.00 8.85 -2.33
CA GLY A 130 -1.66 10.04 -2.85
C GLY A 130 -0.98 10.60 -4.09
N PHE A 131 0.35 10.72 -4.07
CA PHE A 131 1.14 11.14 -5.24
C PHE A 131 1.05 10.12 -6.38
N GLN A 132 1.09 8.83 -6.05
CA GLN A 132 0.97 7.75 -7.02
C GLN A 132 -0.37 7.80 -7.76
N ILE A 133 -1.50 7.91 -7.04
CA ILE A 133 -2.81 7.92 -7.70
C ILE A 133 -3.05 9.21 -8.49
N ALA A 134 -2.56 10.35 -8.00
CA ALA A 134 -2.61 11.61 -8.74
C ALA A 134 -1.83 11.50 -10.07
N TYR A 135 -0.67 10.87 -10.04
CA TYR A 135 0.10 10.59 -11.25
C TYR A 135 -0.64 9.66 -12.21
N VAL A 136 -1.27 8.60 -11.72
CA VAL A 136 -2.04 7.67 -12.57
C VAL A 136 -3.25 8.37 -13.21
N HIS A 137 -3.95 9.26 -12.50
CA HIS A 137 -5.01 10.10 -13.08
C HIS A 137 -4.48 11.07 -14.13
N CYS A 138 -3.29 11.62 -13.93
CA CYS A 138 -2.60 12.47 -14.89
C CYS A 138 -2.25 11.69 -16.17
N VAL A 139 -1.71 10.48 -16.04
CA VAL A 139 -1.37 9.58 -17.15
C VAL A 139 -2.59 9.20 -17.99
N ALA A 140 -3.76 9.06 -17.37
CA ALA A 140 -5.01 8.74 -18.05
C ALA A 140 -5.55 9.89 -18.93
N GLN A 141 -4.99 11.10 -18.83
CA GLN A 141 -5.52 12.25 -19.58
C GLN A 141 -5.07 12.25 -21.05
N PRO A 142 -5.96 12.62 -22.00
CA PRO A 142 -5.62 12.66 -23.42
C PRO A 142 -4.47 13.62 -23.78
N TRP A 143 -4.24 14.67 -22.99
CA TRP A 143 -3.13 15.59 -23.19
C TRP A 143 -1.80 14.96 -22.78
N PHE A 144 -1.79 14.09 -21.77
CA PHE A 144 -0.57 13.43 -21.28
C PHE A 144 -0.02 12.47 -22.33
N VAL A 145 -0.91 11.69 -22.97
CA VAL A 145 -0.55 10.77 -24.06
C VAL A 145 0.10 11.51 -25.23
N ARG A 146 -0.34 12.74 -25.51
CA ARG A 146 0.18 13.59 -26.60
C ARG A 146 1.38 14.44 -26.19
N SER A 147 1.77 14.41 -24.93
CA SER A 147 2.84 15.24 -24.40
C SER A 147 4.23 14.69 -24.74
N SER A 148 5.22 15.59 -24.69
CA SER A 148 6.62 15.24 -24.96
C SER A 148 7.17 14.24 -23.93
N ALA A 149 8.25 13.54 -24.26
CA ALA A 149 8.89 12.60 -23.33
C ALA A 149 9.37 13.30 -22.05
N GLU A 150 9.87 14.53 -22.17
CA GLU A 150 10.33 15.37 -21.06
C GLU A 150 9.18 15.72 -20.11
N THR A 151 8.00 16.01 -20.65
CA THR A 151 6.80 16.32 -19.84
C THR A 151 6.37 15.10 -19.04
N ARG A 152 6.34 13.92 -19.68
CA ARG A 152 6.00 12.65 -19.01
C ARG A 152 7.03 12.24 -17.96
N ALA A 153 8.32 12.43 -18.25
CA ALA A 153 9.42 12.23 -17.31
C ALA A 153 9.30 13.18 -16.10
N THR A 154 9.00 14.45 -16.34
CA THR A 154 8.81 15.45 -15.27
C THR A 154 7.65 15.05 -14.35
N ALA A 155 6.51 14.63 -14.91
CA ALA A 155 5.39 14.14 -14.11
C ALA A 155 5.74 12.89 -13.29
N CYS A 156 6.52 11.95 -13.84
CA CYS A 156 7.04 10.78 -13.10
C CYS A 156 7.96 11.19 -11.94
N LEU A 157 8.81 12.20 -12.14
CA LEU A 157 9.67 12.74 -11.08
C LEU A 157 8.85 13.47 -10.01
N LEU A 158 7.83 14.24 -10.39
CA LEU A 158 6.89 14.85 -9.45
C LEU A 158 6.17 13.80 -8.61
N ALA A 159 5.71 12.70 -9.21
CA ALA A 159 5.11 11.58 -8.49
C ALA A 159 6.08 10.94 -7.48
N THR A 160 7.37 10.87 -7.84
CA THR A 160 8.43 10.33 -6.98
C THR A 160 8.88 11.32 -5.90
N SER A 161 8.58 12.62 -6.05
CA SER A 161 9.09 13.68 -5.16
C SER A 161 8.69 13.52 -3.70
N ALA A 162 7.59 12.81 -3.39
CA ALA A 162 7.22 12.48 -2.01
C ALA A 162 8.37 11.81 -1.23
N TRP A 163 9.23 11.05 -1.90
CA TRP A 163 10.39 10.40 -1.29
C TRP A 163 11.48 11.37 -0.82
N THR A 164 11.51 12.62 -1.30
CA THR A 164 12.42 13.65 -0.78
C THR A 164 12.12 13.99 0.69
N ALA A 165 10.87 13.82 1.12
CA ALA A 165 10.47 13.98 2.51
C ALA A 165 10.73 12.74 3.37
N ARG A 166 11.20 11.61 2.82
CA ARG A 166 11.33 10.33 3.54
C ARG A 166 12.19 10.44 4.80
N SER A 167 13.25 11.26 4.76
CA SER A 167 14.15 11.48 5.89
C SER A 167 13.50 12.21 7.07
N ARG A 168 12.37 12.90 6.85
CA ARG A 168 11.60 13.58 7.89
C ARG A 168 10.66 12.65 8.66
N PHE A 169 10.50 11.41 8.20
CA PHE A 169 9.64 10.41 8.82
C PHE A 169 10.47 9.27 9.44
N PRO A 170 9.97 8.60 10.49
CA PRO A 170 10.66 7.46 11.08
C PRO A 170 10.98 6.37 10.04
N ILE A 171 12.16 5.76 10.14
CA ILE A 171 12.60 4.69 9.24
C ILE A 171 12.71 3.39 10.03
N ASN A 172 11.70 2.53 9.92
CA ASN A 172 11.73 1.21 10.53
C ASN A 172 12.24 0.14 9.54
N SER A 173 13.00 -0.84 10.04
CA SER A 173 13.57 -1.91 9.21
C SER A 173 12.87 -3.23 9.48
N PHE A 174 12.32 -3.83 8.42
CA PHE A 174 11.81 -5.22 8.46
C PHE A 174 12.89 -6.23 8.81
N SER A 175 14.14 -6.00 8.37
CA SER A 175 15.22 -6.96 8.57
C SER A 175 15.62 -7.10 10.03
N ASN A 176 15.33 -6.08 10.86
CA ASN A 176 15.60 -6.12 12.30
C ASN A 176 14.68 -7.11 13.04
N ASN A 177 13.59 -7.59 12.43
CA ASN A 177 12.68 -8.54 13.06
C ASN A 177 13.17 -9.99 13.07
N TYR A 178 14.17 -10.33 12.26
CA TYR A 178 14.62 -11.71 12.07
C TYR A 178 16.16 -11.82 11.97
N ARG A 179 16.88 -10.86 12.55
CA ARG A 179 18.36 -10.87 12.63
C ARG A 179 18.89 -12.03 13.50
N ASP A 180 18.10 -12.49 14.47
CA ASP A 180 18.53 -13.47 15.47
C ASP A 180 18.45 -14.94 14.98
N GLY A 181 18.44 -15.18 13.65
CA GLY A 181 18.50 -16.52 13.07
C GLY A 181 17.26 -17.41 13.26
N MET A 182 16.23 -16.91 13.95
CA MET A 182 15.01 -17.65 14.24
C MET A 182 14.26 -18.04 12.95
N ARG A 183 13.94 -19.32 12.83
CA ARG A 183 13.14 -19.90 11.72
C ARG A 183 11.72 -20.23 12.17
N ASP A 184 11.11 -19.35 12.97
CA ASP A 184 9.71 -19.50 13.35
C ASP A 184 8.76 -18.97 12.27
N PHE A 185 7.48 -19.31 12.40
CA PHE A 185 6.44 -18.90 11.45
C PHE A 185 6.31 -17.37 11.33
N GLU A 186 6.51 -16.65 12.44
CA GLU A 186 6.49 -15.17 12.44
C GLU A 186 7.65 -14.59 11.64
N SER A 187 8.86 -15.11 11.80
CA SER A 187 10.05 -14.71 11.04
C SER A 187 9.88 -14.99 9.54
N CYS A 188 9.23 -16.09 9.17
CA CYS A 188 8.85 -16.36 7.78
C CYS A 188 7.91 -15.27 7.24
N MET A 189 6.87 -14.92 8.02
CA MET A 189 5.92 -13.88 7.63
C MET A 189 6.57 -12.51 7.46
N TYR A 190 7.48 -12.11 8.36
CA TYR A 190 8.23 -10.85 8.19
C TYR A 190 9.03 -10.80 6.89
N ARG A 191 9.61 -11.94 6.46
CA ARG A 191 10.34 -12.02 5.18
C ARG A 191 9.39 -11.90 3.99
N VAL A 192 8.24 -12.56 4.02
CA VAL A 192 7.21 -12.44 2.99
C VAL A 192 6.74 -11.00 2.87
N LYS A 193 6.39 -10.37 4.01
CA LYS A 193 5.96 -8.98 4.04
C LYS A 193 7.04 -8.01 3.52
N LYS A 194 8.30 -8.25 3.85
CA LYS A 194 9.42 -7.48 3.29
C LYS A 194 9.48 -7.60 1.77
N TRP A 195 9.34 -8.81 1.21
CA TRP A 195 9.36 -8.99 -0.23
C TRP A 195 8.16 -8.39 -0.94
N GLN A 196 6.98 -8.37 -0.30
CA GLN A 196 5.84 -7.62 -0.80
C GLN A 196 6.08 -6.11 -0.81
N TYR A 197 6.71 -5.57 0.24
CA TYR A 197 7.14 -4.18 0.25
C TYR A 197 8.14 -3.89 -0.88
N VAL A 198 9.10 -4.77 -1.11
CA VAL A 198 10.07 -4.64 -2.21
C VAL A 198 9.35 -4.67 -3.56
N LEU A 199 8.45 -5.64 -3.78
CA LEU A 199 7.63 -5.72 -4.99
C LEU A 199 6.84 -4.43 -5.20
N TYR A 200 6.14 -3.98 -4.15
CA TYR A 200 5.34 -2.77 -4.20
C TYR A 200 6.19 -1.55 -4.57
N LYS A 201 7.27 -1.29 -3.83
CA LYS A 201 8.10 -0.11 -4.03
C LYS A 201 8.85 -0.14 -5.36
N THR A 202 9.51 -1.25 -5.68
CA THR A 202 10.42 -1.29 -6.83
C THR A 202 9.68 -1.50 -8.14
N VAL A 203 8.66 -2.37 -8.16
CA VAL A 203 7.95 -2.75 -9.38
C VAL A 203 6.68 -1.94 -9.54
N LEU A 204 5.83 -1.86 -8.52
CA LEU A 204 4.48 -1.27 -8.62
C LEU A 204 4.42 0.23 -8.32
N LEU A 205 5.53 0.81 -7.87
CA LEU A 205 5.68 2.26 -7.69
C LEU A 205 6.69 2.79 -8.71
N HIS A 206 8.00 2.59 -8.48
CA HIS A 206 9.02 3.16 -9.36
C HIS A 206 9.00 2.53 -10.75
N GLY A 207 8.96 1.19 -10.84
CA GLY A 207 8.93 0.48 -12.12
C GLY A 207 7.70 0.83 -12.95
N LEU A 208 6.53 0.87 -12.30
CA LEU A 208 5.28 1.30 -12.93
C LEU A 208 5.36 2.76 -13.39
N ASN A 209 5.90 3.67 -12.57
CA ASN A 209 5.98 5.09 -12.93
C ASN A 209 6.86 5.32 -14.16
N VAL A 210 8.03 4.68 -14.21
CA VAL A 210 8.89 4.71 -15.40
C VAL A 210 8.16 4.10 -16.60
N SER A 211 7.46 2.97 -16.41
CA SER A 211 6.70 2.33 -17.49
C SER A 211 5.61 3.24 -18.07
N LEU A 212 4.84 3.90 -17.21
CA LEU A 212 3.77 4.82 -17.62
C LEU A 212 4.30 6.11 -18.26
N ALA A 213 5.48 6.59 -17.85
CA ALA A 213 6.14 7.71 -18.52
C ALA A 213 6.52 7.35 -19.96
N MET A 214 7.03 6.13 -20.18
CA MET A 214 7.44 5.64 -21.49
C MET A 214 6.24 5.28 -22.38
N ARG A 215 5.30 4.52 -21.83
CA ARG A 215 4.09 4.03 -22.49
C ARG A 215 2.88 4.32 -21.59
N PRO A 216 2.23 5.48 -21.76
CA PRO A 216 1.03 5.82 -21.02
C PRO A 216 -0.05 4.75 -21.21
N VAL A 217 -0.62 4.29 -20.11
CA VAL A 217 -1.75 3.35 -20.08
C VAL A 217 -2.80 3.94 -19.15
N ASP A 218 -4.04 4.02 -19.62
CA ASP A 218 -5.16 4.42 -18.78
C ASP A 218 -5.51 3.27 -17.81
N LEU A 219 -4.87 3.30 -16.64
CA LEU A 219 -5.14 2.36 -15.56
C LEU A 219 -6.45 2.66 -14.83
N ILE A 220 -6.95 3.91 -14.88
CA ILE A 220 -8.12 4.32 -14.12
C ILE A 220 -9.38 3.62 -14.64
N SER A 221 -9.45 3.36 -15.95
CA SER A 221 -10.55 2.59 -16.54
C SER A 221 -10.45 1.08 -16.34
N LEU A 222 -9.30 0.54 -15.91
CA LEU A 222 -9.10 -0.90 -15.70
C LEU A 222 -9.67 -1.37 -14.36
N PHE A 223 -10.62 -2.29 -14.41
CA PHE A 223 -11.23 -2.88 -13.22
C PHE A 223 -10.19 -3.49 -12.26
N GLU A 224 -9.19 -4.18 -12.81
CA GLU A 224 -8.14 -4.85 -12.06
C GLU A 224 -7.26 -3.87 -11.30
N TRP A 225 -6.95 -2.72 -11.91
CA TRP A 225 -6.25 -1.64 -11.23
C TRP A 225 -7.09 -1.09 -10.08
N ARG A 226 -8.38 -0.80 -10.30
CA ARG A 226 -9.28 -0.31 -9.25
C ARG A 226 -9.36 -1.30 -8.08
N ALA A 227 -9.46 -2.59 -8.38
CA ALA A 227 -9.48 -3.65 -7.38
C ALA A 227 -8.17 -3.73 -6.59
N PHE A 228 -7.03 -3.75 -7.28
CA PHE A 228 -5.71 -3.75 -6.65
C PHE A 228 -5.50 -2.51 -5.78
N TRP A 229 -5.78 -1.33 -6.31
CA TRP A 229 -5.57 -0.05 -5.62
C TRP A 229 -6.40 0.05 -4.34
N PHE A 230 -7.67 -0.38 -4.42
CA PHE A 230 -8.55 -0.53 -3.28
C PHE A 230 -7.97 -1.49 -2.23
N LEU A 231 -7.64 -2.72 -2.63
CA LEU A 231 -7.16 -3.76 -1.72
C LEU A 231 -5.83 -3.40 -1.05
N LEU A 232 -4.93 -2.75 -1.77
CA LEU A 232 -3.66 -2.26 -1.24
C LEU A 232 -3.91 -1.29 -0.08
N ASN A 233 -4.69 -0.23 -0.32
CA ASN A 233 -4.96 0.80 0.68
C ASN A 233 -5.75 0.24 1.88
N ALA A 234 -6.66 -0.70 1.62
CA ALA A 234 -7.46 -1.33 2.67
C ALA A 234 -6.62 -2.26 3.56
N ALA A 235 -5.71 -3.05 2.97
CA ALA A 235 -4.83 -3.96 3.70
C ALA A 235 -3.85 -3.22 4.63
N TYR A 236 -3.31 -2.06 4.20
CA TYR A 236 -2.42 -1.22 4.99
C TYR A 236 -3.03 -0.81 6.34
N VAL A 237 -4.33 -0.50 6.34
CA VAL A 237 -5.07 -0.10 7.55
C VAL A 237 -5.46 -1.32 8.38
N LEU A 238 -5.94 -2.39 7.73
CA LEU A 238 -6.49 -3.55 8.42
C LEU A 238 -5.44 -4.33 9.21
N GLU A 239 -4.19 -4.38 8.74
CA GLU A 239 -3.09 -5.03 9.45
C GLU A 239 -2.91 -4.45 10.87
N PHE A 240 -2.89 -3.13 10.99
CA PHE A 240 -2.74 -2.47 12.29
C PHE A 240 -3.93 -2.71 13.20
N PHE A 241 -5.13 -2.72 12.63
CA PHE A 241 -6.33 -3.02 13.39
C PHE A 241 -6.27 -4.44 13.98
N LEU A 242 -5.86 -5.43 13.19
CA LEU A 242 -5.71 -6.82 13.65
C LEU A 242 -4.69 -6.94 14.79
N GLN A 243 -3.58 -6.20 14.74
CA GLN A 243 -2.61 -6.13 15.84
C GLN A 243 -3.22 -5.58 17.13
N THR A 244 -3.99 -4.50 17.04
CA THR A 244 -4.68 -3.93 18.20
C THR A 244 -5.64 -4.93 18.83
N LEU A 245 -6.37 -5.73 18.03
CA LEU A 245 -7.28 -6.75 18.55
C LEU A 245 -6.55 -7.85 19.33
N VAL A 246 -5.37 -8.26 18.88
CA VAL A 246 -4.54 -9.22 19.62
C VAL A 246 -4.09 -8.66 20.96
N LYS A 247 -3.65 -7.39 21.00
CA LYS A 247 -3.24 -6.73 22.24
C LYS A 247 -4.35 -6.59 23.27
N ARG A 248 -5.56 -6.31 22.81
CA ARG A 248 -6.74 -6.24 23.65
C ARG A 248 -7.31 -7.61 24.01
N LYS A 249 -6.65 -8.70 23.58
CA LYS A 249 -7.09 -10.09 23.77
C LYS A 249 -8.47 -10.38 23.15
N TYR A 250 -8.84 -9.62 22.14
CA TYR A 250 -10.08 -9.84 21.35
C TYR A 250 -9.86 -10.81 20.20
N LEU A 251 -8.62 -10.96 19.74
CA LEU A 251 -8.23 -11.90 18.69
C LEU A 251 -7.00 -12.70 19.14
N ARG A 252 -6.92 -13.98 18.75
CA ARG A 252 -5.71 -14.79 18.99
C ARG A 252 -4.63 -14.43 17.96
N GLN A 253 -3.37 -14.43 18.40
CA GLN A 253 -2.19 -14.21 17.55
C GLN A 253 -2.22 -15.04 16.26
N ARG A 254 -2.39 -16.36 16.39
CA ARG A 254 -2.46 -17.28 15.23
C ARG A 254 -3.55 -16.89 14.23
N THR A 255 -4.71 -16.45 14.71
CA THR A 255 -5.80 -16.00 13.83
C THR A 255 -5.41 -14.74 13.10
N MET A 256 -4.82 -13.75 13.77
CA MET A 256 -4.34 -12.54 13.12
C MET A 256 -3.27 -12.82 12.06
N LEU A 257 -2.32 -13.72 12.33
CA LEU A 257 -1.29 -14.10 11.37
C LEU A 257 -1.90 -14.76 10.11
N VAL A 258 -2.87 -15.66 10.26
CA VAL A 258 -3.60 -16.26 9.13
C VAL A 258 -4.36 -15.19 8.33
N LEU A 259 -5.02 -14.26 9.01
CA LEU A 259 -5.75 -13.16 8.34
C LEU A 259 -4.78 -12.23 7.60
N ASN A 260 -3.64 -11.88 8.18
CA ASN A 260 -2.61 -11.10 7.49
C ASN A 260 -2.07 -11.84 6.26
N GLN A 261 -1.84 -13.15 6.34
CA GLN A 261 -1.47 -13.95 5.16
C GLN A 261 -2.53 -13.92 4.07
N ALA A 262 -3.81 -14.06 4.44
CA ALA A 262 -4.90 -13.97 3.49
C ALA A 262 -4.94 -12.59 2.81
N LEU A 263 -4.82 -11.50 3.58
CA LEU A 263 -4.80 -10.14 3.04
C LEU A 263 -3.60 -9.92 2.10
N MET A 264 -2.43 -10.39 2.49
CA MET A 264 -1.21 -10.37 1.68
C MET A 264 -1.40 -11.12 0.36
N LEU A 265 -1.95 -12.33 0.39
CA LEU A 265 -2.22 -13.13 -0.81
C LEU A 265 -3.26 -12.46 -1.72
N ILE A 266 -4.38 -11.99 -1.16
CA ILE A 266 -5.49 -11.35 -1.87
C ILE A 266 -4.99 -10.10 -2.60
N SER A 267 -4.31 -9.20 -1.89
CA SER A 267 -3.78 -7.96 -2.47
C SER A 267 -2.70 -8.20 -3.53
N THR A 268 -1.83 -9.20 -3.33
CA THR A 268 -0.81 -9.57 -4.32
C THR A 268 -1.43 -10.22 -5.56
N SER A 269 -2.47 -11.02 -5.40
CA SER A 269 -3.13 -11.68 -6.54
C SER A 269 -3.84 -10.68 -7.45
N ALA A 270 -4.47 -9.65 -6.86
CA ALA A 270 -5.13 -8.58 -7.60
C ALA A 270 -4.19 -7.78 -8.51
N VAL A 271 -2.86 -7.81 -8.27
CA VAL A 271 -1.90 -7.03 -9.04
C VAL A 271 -1.38 -7.72 -10.30
N VAL A 272 -1.56 -9.03 -10.41
CA VAL A 272 -1.01 -9.82 -11.54
C VAL A 272 -1.46 -9.28 -12.91
N PRO A 273 -2.73 -8.90 -13.12
CA PRO A 273 -3.14 -8.31 -14.39
C PRO A 273 -2.44 -6.98 -14.68
N VAL A 274 -2.30 -6.11 -13.67
CA VAL A 274 -1.63 -4.80 -13.78
C VAL A 274 -0.15 -4.97 -14.18
N LEU A 275 0.54 -5.93 -13.57
CA LEU A 275 1.93 -6.24 -13.90
C LEU A 275 2.11 -6.64 -15.37
N ARG A 276 1.14 -7.34 -15.95
CA ARG A 276 1.21 -7.81 -17.34
C ARG A 276 0.88 -6.71 -18.36
N THR A 277 0.01 -5.77 -18.00
CA THR A 277 -0.51 -4.77 -18.95
C THR A 277 0.29 -3.47 -18.94
N ALA A 278 0.72 -3.02 -17.77
CA ALA A 278 1.23 -1.66 -17.58
C ALA A 278 2.68 -1.58 -17.10
N VAL A 279 3.24 -2.67 -16.56
CA VAL A 279 4.63 -2.66 -16.09
C VAL A 279 5.55 -3.26 -17.13
N GLU A 280 6.50 -2.47 -17.60
CA GLU A 280 7.55 -2.92 -18.49
C GLU A 280 8.59 -3.74 -17.71
N PRO A 281 8.90 -5.00 -18.11
CA PRO A 281 9.80 -5.86 -17.36
C PRO A 281 11.21 -5.27 -17.15
N HIS A 282 11.72 -4.56 -18.16
CA HIS A 282 13.04 -3.92 -18.11
C HIS A 282 13.06 -2.75 -17.12
N ALA A 283 12.02 -1.92 -17.09
CA ALA A 283 11.88 -0.83 -16.12
C ALA A 283 11.76 -1.38 -14.70
N ALA A 284 10.95 -2.43 -14.48
CA ALA A 284 10.83 -3.11 -13.20
C ALA A 284 12.16 -3.70 -12.71
N ALA A 285 12.88 -4.42 -13.58
CA ALA A 285 14.18 -5.01 -13.24
C ALA A 285 15.23 -3.93 -12.91
N MET A 286 15.28 -2.85 -13.70
CA MET A 286 16.17 -1.72 -13.44
C MET A 286 15.88 -1.06 -12.09
N MET A 287 14.59 -0.77 -11.82
CA MET A 287 14.19 -0.14 -10.55
C MET A 287 14.46 -1.04 -9.35
N PHE A 288 14.30 -2.36 -9.51
CA PHE A 288 14.70 -3.35 -8.52
C PHE A 288 16.20 -3.25 -8.23
N VAL A 289 17.06 -3.38 -9.26
CA VAL A 289 18.52 -3.34 -9.10
C VAL A 289 18.98 -2.02 -8.46
N LEU A 290 18.54 -0.88 -8.99
CA LEU A 290 18.93 0.44 -8.49
C LEU A 290 18.49 0.66 -7.04
N ASN A 291 17.30 0.20 -6.65
CA ASN A 291 16.84 0.31 -5.26
C ASN A 291 17.66 -0.54 -4.27
N PHE A 292 18.27 -1.64 -4.74
CA PHE A 292 19.15 -2.46 -3.91
C PHE A 292 20.58 -1.91 -3.82
N LEU A 293 21.11 -1.42 -4.95
CA LEU A 293 22.48 -0.90 -5.06
C LEU A 293 22.62 0.53 -4.51
N ASN A 294 21.68 1.41 -4.87
CA ASN A 294 21.71 2.83 -4.52
C ASN A 294 20.55 3.19 -3.57
N ARG A 295 20.65 2.67 -2.35
CA ARG A 295 19.58 2.79 -1.33
C ARG A 295 19.38 4.24 -0.90
N LYS A 296 18.13 4.60 -0.57
CA LYS A 296 17.70 5.93 -0.10
C LYS A 296 17.82 7.05 -1.14
N ARG A 297 18.13 6.72 -2.39
CA ARG A 297 18.32 7.68 -3.48
C ARG A 297 17.22 7.54 -4.53
N GLU A 298 15.96 7.56 -4.08
CA GLU A 298 14.81 7.21 -4.93
C GLU A 298 14.68 8.10 -6.17
N MET A 299 14.90 9.40 -6.00
CA MET A 299 14.86 10.36 -7.12
C MET A 299 15.95 10.07 -8.15
N GLU A 300 17.19 9.87 -7.71
CA GLU A 300 18.32 9.54 -8.61
C GLU A 300 18.06 8.22 -9.34
N ASN A 301 17.54 7.22 -8.64
CA ASN A 301 17.21 5.93 -9.22
C ASN A 301 16.14 6.06 -10.33
N VAL A 302 15.10 6.87 -10.10
CA VAL A 302 14.07 7.10 -11.12
C VAL A 302 14.61 7.89 -12.31
N VAL A 303 15.49 8.88 -12.09
CA VAL A 303 16.16 9.61 -13.19
C VAL A 303 16.97 8.64 -14.05
N VAL A 304 17.85 7.83 -13.44
CA VAL A 304 18.64 6.81 -14.16
C VAL A 304 17.72 5.81 -14.86
N GLY A 305 16.62 5.43 -14.21
CA GLY A 305 15.58 4.57 -14.77
C GLY A 305 14.94 5.10 -16.04
N LEU A 306 14.53 6.37 -16.03
CA LEU A 306 13.93 7.04 -17.18
C LEU A 306 14.92 7.13 -18.34
N VAL A 307 16.17 7.49 -18.07
CA VAL A 307 17.24 7.54 -19.09
C VAL A 307 17.49 6.16 -19.69
N ALA A 308 17.68 5.14 -18.85
CA ALA A 308 17.93 3.78 -19.31
C ALA A 308 16.75 3.21 -20.11
N ALA A 309 15.51 3.48 -19.67
CA ALA A 309 14.32 3.06 -20.39
C ALA A 309 14.17 3.78 -21.74
N ALA A 310 14.54 5.06 -21.82
CA ALA A 310 14.56 5.81 -23.08
C ALA A 310 15.59 5.24 -24.07
N ILE A 311 16.82 4.97 -23.62
CA ILE A 311 17.87 4.35 -24.44
C ILE A 311 17.41 2.96 -24.94
N TRP A 312 16.82 2.15 -24.04
CA TRP A 312 16.29 0.83 -24.39
C TRP A 312 15.13 0.87 -25.39
N ALA A 313 14.30 1.92 -25.32
CA ALA A 313 13.22 2.11 -26.29
C ALA A 313 13.76 2.52 -27.66
N ASP A 314 14.84 3.29 -27.71
CA ASP A 314 15.48 3.72 -28.95
C ASP A 314 16.24 2.58 -29.64
N SER A 315 16.92 1.72 -28.88
CA SER A 315 17.64 0.56 -29.43
C SER A 315 16.75 -0.54 -30.03
N ARG A 316 15.42 -0.44 -29.87
CA ARG A 316 14.43 -1.37 -30.43
C ARG A 316 13.66 -0.81 -31.63
N LYS A 317 13.96 0.42 -32.04
CA LYS A 317 13.49 0.99 -33.31
C LYS A 317 14.42 0.57 -34.45
#